data_AF-A0A933PME4-F1
#
_entry.id   AF-A0A933PME4-F1
#
_cell.length_a   1.000
_cell.length_b   1.000
_cell.length_c   1.000
_cell.angle_alpha   90.00
_cell.angle_beta   90.00
_cell.angle_gamma   90.00
#
_symmetry.space_group_name_H-M   'P 1'
#
loop_
_entity.id
_entity.type
_entity.pdbx_description
1 polymer ?
#
loop_
_entity_poly.entity_id
_entity_poly.type
_entity_poly.pdbx_seq_one_letter_code
_entity_poly.pdbx_strand_id
1 'polypeptide(L)'
;MTVDALLATTSSLLASSAIALLLVYFFKTARSTGMDVDLDGTIIRFHVDAMSIALTDLYYGGKGDYSGLIAVQDLLSQRIFQESEPSAKRDAVDIDRALREASQLDWNTALASGRFVLGLEPGYVDLVRLAFRLFGLRIASIFKLYCAMLGLSSALLAMAFWQTPGLLWSLGAFMLAFHFVVFGTGILDFQARSITNKRLAAILAVLPALHIMLIMATGQEATAFQIALAAAQGLMFAWVLWMRNSTGWLVMAALALALALLGLGLAVDTAFLRGLWAFALLMGLSELMTAHRHAKVHPIHHSRDLSMAYPKWHSAYVGFAEDAATFAKNLLPFQKPQLLDLNACIAVVRVLRTSPAFAQDGLASQVIGLRPPFISFNLSAFFGMKWTVYERAAKIAFFEYFWKNLSTMPKLYFYLKPRSLVRNLGLVMAPLPAYLKAHPLLALSFLLTALPAGYHFAQAPSVAQAIGFAAFFLLMGAPIPLLWAFSFRPAGYSMAEIAWMLLFALWTTIACLTALALPI
;
A
#
# COMPACT_ATOMS: atom_id res chain seq x y z
N MET A 1 -39.29 -11.82 -17.72
CA MET A 1 -37.97 -11.16 -17.77
C MET A 1 -37.88 -10.41 -19.08
N THR A 2 -37.59 -9.11 -19.08
CA THR A 2 -37.43 -8.32 -20.31
C THR A 2 -36.14 -8.71 -21.03
N VAL A 3 -36.04 -8.40 -22.33
CA VAL A 3 -34.80 -8.61 -23.10
C VAL A 3 -33.63 -7.87 -22.43
N ASP A 4 -33.85 -6.64 -21.96
CA ASP A 4 -32.83 -5.85 -21.27
C ASP A 4 -32.33 -6.50 -19.97
N ALA A 5 -33.25 -7.09 -19.19
CA ALA A 5 -32.88 -7.80 -17.97
C ALA A 5 -32.05 -9.06 -18.27
N LEU A 6 -32.36 -9.77 -19.36
CA LEU A 6 -31.57 -10.91 -19.83
C LEU A 6 -30.17 -10.47 -20.29
N LEU A 7 -30.08 -9.38 -21.05
CA LEU A 7 -28.81 -8.82 -21.54
C LEU A 7 -27.93 -8.33 -20.39
N ALA A 8 -28.50 -7.62 -19.41
CA ALA A 8 -27.79 -7.16 -18.23
C ALA A 8 -27.25 -8.34 -17.41
N THR A 9 -28.09 -9.35 -17.16
CA THR A 9 -27.69 -10.57 -16.42
C THR A 9 -26.57 -11.31 -17.13
N THR A 10 -26.69 -11.47 -18.45
CA THR A 10 -25.66 -12.14 -19.28
C THR A 10 -24.35 -11.36 -19.26
N SER A 11 -24.41 -10.03 -19.37
CA SER A 11 -23.22 -9.17 -19.28
C SER A 11 -22.54 -9.26 -17.91
N SER A 12 -23.30 -9.29 -16.82
CA SER A 12 -22.75 -9.47 -15.46
C SER A 12 -22.09 -10.82 -15.25
N LEU A 13 -22.68 -11.88 -15.79
CA LEU A 13 -22.08 -13.22 -15.79
C LEU A 13 -20.76 -13.25 -16.55
N LEU A 14 -20.71 -12.64 -17.73
CA LEU A 14 -19.49 -12.56 -18.56
C LEU A 14 -18.41 -11.75 -17.85
N ALA A 15 -18.74 -10.57 -17.32
CA ALA A 15 -17.79 -9.72 -16.61
C ALA A 15 -17.23 -10.43 -15.37
N SER A 16 -18.09 -11.08 -14.57
CA SER A 16 -17.68 -11.82 -13.37
C SER A 16 -16.82 -13.04 -13.72
N SER A 17 -17.14 -13.74 -14.80
CA SER A 17 -16.32 -14.85 -15.31
C SER A 17 -14.94 -14.36 -15.76
N ALA A 18 -14.87 -13.22 -16.45
CA ALA A 18 -13.60 -12.60 -16.84
C ALA A 18 -12.76 -12.21 -15.61
N ILE A 19 -13.38 -11.61 -14.59
CA ILE A 19 -12.70 -11.29 -13.31
C ILE A 19 -12.14 -12.56 -12.65
N ALA A 20 -12.94 -13.63 -12.58
CA ALA A 20 -12.50 -14.91 -12.01
C ALA A 20 -11.32 -15.52 -12.78
N LEU A 21 -11.37 -15.49 -14.12
CA LEU A 21 -10.27 -15.95 -14.97
C LEU A 21 -9.01 -15.12 -14.78
N LEU A 22 -9.13 -13.79 -14.67
CA LEU A 22 -8.00 -12.91 -14.36
C LEU A 22 -7.40 -13.24 -12.99
N LEU A 23 -8.20 -13.49 -11.96
CA LEU A 23 -7.69 -13.90 -10.64
C LEU A 23 -6.94 -15.25 -10.69
N VAL A 24 -7.47 -16.22 -11.42
CA VAL A 24 -6.81 -17.52 -11.62
C VAL A 24 -5.50 -17.34 -12.40
N TYR A 25 -5.52 -16.50 -13.44
CA TYR A 25 -4.34 -16.18 -14.23
C TYR A 25 -3.27 -15.47 -13.38
N PHE A 26 -3.67 -14.52 -12.53
CA PHE A 26 -2.80 -13.85 -11.57
C PHE A 26 -2.09 -14.86 -10.67
N PHE A 27 -2.87 -15.72 -10.02
CA PHE A 27 -2.37 -16.71 -9.08
C PHE A 27 -1.37 -17.66 -9.75
N LYS A 28 -1.71 -18.17 -10.94
CA LYS A 28 -0.81 -19.06 -11.70
C LYS A 28 0.47 -18.35 -12.11
N THR A 29 0.37 -17.13 -12.64
CA THR A 29 1.53 -16.35 -13.10
C THR A 29 2.44 -16.01 -11.93
N ALA A 30 1.90 -15.47 -10.83
CA ALA A 30 2.66 -15.12 -9.63
C ALA A 30 3.39 -16.33 -9.03
N ARG A 31 2.75 -17.51 -9.01
CA ARG A 31 3.38 -18.75 -8.56
C ARG A 31 4.48 -19.21 -9.53
N SER A 32 4.25 -19.12 -10.83
CA SER A 32 5.25 -19.53 -11.84
C SER A 32 6.50 -18.64 -11.83
N THR A 33 6.36 -17.38 -11.41
CA THR A 33 7.48 -16.45 -11.24
C THR A 33 8.13 -16.53 -9.85
N GLY A 34 7.63 -17.40 -8.97
CA GLY A 34 8.17 -17.64 -7.63
C GLY A 34 7.79 -16.58 -6.59
N MET A 35 6.79 -15.74 -6.85
CA MET A 35 6.33 -14.72 -5.89
C MET A 35 5.71 -15.31 -4.62
N ASP A 36 5.36 -16.59 -4.63
CA ASP A 36 4.84 -17.32 -3.47
C ASP A 36 5.95 -17.79 -2.52
N VAL A 37 7.19 -17.86 -2.98
CA VAL A 37 8.31 -18.41 -2.22
C VAL A 37 9.46 -17.42 -2.00
N ASP A 38 9.56 -16.37 -2.80
CA ASP A 38 10.62 -15.39 -2.67
C ASP A 38 10.42 -14.49 -1.44
N LEU A 39 11.50 -14.21 -0.71
CA LEU A 39 11.55 -13.22 0.36
C LEU A 39 12.41 -12.06 -0.13
N ASP A 40 11.81 -10.87 -0.27
CA ASP A 40 12.50 -9.74 -0.86
C ASP A 40 13.75 -9.34 -0.06
N GLY A 41 14.93 -9.45 -0.70
CA GLY A 41 16.26 -9.25 -0.14
C GLY A 41 16.47 -7.93 0.61
N THR A 42 15.77 -6.87 0.20
CA THR A 42 15.94 -5.55 0.82
C THR A 42 15.15 -5.38 2.13
N ILE A 43 14.17 -6.26 2.39
CA ILE A 43 13.19 -6.12 3.49
C ILE A 43 13.10 -7.41 4.33
N ILE A 44 13.97 -8.41 4.11
CA ILE A 44 13.97 -9.70 4.84
C ILE A 44 13.82 -9.51 6.35
N ARG A 45 14.40 -8.46 6.94
CA ARG A 45 14.40 -8.28 8.41
C ARG A 45 13.00 -8.05 8.94
N PHE A 46 12.20 -7.27 8.23
CA PHE A 46 10.81 -7.05 8.63
C PHE A 46 10.00 -8.34 8.53
N HIS A 47 10.27 -9.19 7.55
CA HIS A 47 9.62 -10.51 7.47
C HIS A 47 10.03 -11.38 8.65
N VAL A 48 11.32 -11.48 8.95
CA VAL A 48 11.83 -12.26 10.10
C VAL A 48 11.22 -11.77 11.40
N ASP A 49 11.21 -10.47 11.65
CA ASP A 49 10.64 -9.90 12.87
C ASP A 49 9.13 -10.19 12.96
N ALA A 50 8.38 -10.01 11.87
CA ALA A 50 6.94 -10.28 11.85
C ALA A 50 6.62 -11.77 12.02
N MET A 51 7.38 -12.66 11.39
CA MET A 51 7.27 -14.11 11.54
C MET A 51 7.61 -14.55 12.97
N SER A 52 8.62 -13.94 13.58
CA SER A 52 9.04 -14.25 14.96
C SER A 52 7.95 -13.88 15.98
N ILE A 53 7.32 -12.72 15.82
CA ILE A 53 6.19 -12.30 16.67
C ILE A 53 4.98 -13.20 16.42
N ALA A 54 4.66 -13.48 15.16
CA ALA A 54 3.56 -14.38 14.83
C ALA A 54 3.77 -15.79 15.43
N LEU A 55 4.97 -16.34 15.35
CA LEU A 55 5.32 -17.62 15.98
C LEU A 55 5.23 -17.56 17.50
N THR A 56 5.69 -16.47 18.11
CA THR A 56 5.58 -16.23 19.56
C THR A 56 4.13 -16.33 20.03
N ASP A 57 3.21 -15.67 19.31
CA ASP A 57 1.78 -15.72 19.64
C ASP A 57 1.13 -17.08 19.36
N LEU A 58 1.58 -17.80 18.32
CA LEU A 58 0.98 -19.07 17.92
C LEU A 58 1.44 -20.25 18.77
N TYR A 59 2.72 -20.29 19.15
CA TYR A 59 3.36 -21.47 19.75
C TYR A 59 3.88 -21.25 21.16
N TYR A 60 4.06 -20.00 21.60
CA TYR A 60 4.69 -19.67 22.88
C TYR A 60 3.79 -18.87 23.84
N GLY A 61 2.47 -18.90 23.63
CA GLY A 61 1.51 -18.23 24.50
C GLY A 61 1.67 -16.70 24.51
N GLY A 62 2.06 -16.10 23.39
CA GLY A 62 2.10 -14.65 23.24
C GLY A 62 0.75 -14.00 23.55
N LYS A 63 0.79 -12.76 24.06
CA LYS A 63 -0.40 -12.06 24.57
C LYS A 63 -1.15 -11.30 23.47
N GLY A 64 -0.74 -11.44 22.20
CA GLY A 64 -1.26 -10.62 21.10
C GLY A 64 -0.88 -9.14 21.24
N ASP A 65 0.21 -8.86 21.97
CA ASP A 65 0.71 -7.52 22.31
C ASP A 65 1.77 -7.01 21.30
N TYR A 66 2.01 -7.79 20.24
CA TYR A 66 2.98 -7.54 19.16
C TYR A 66 4.44 -7.51 19.64
N SER A 67 4.74 -8.25 20.71
CA SER A 67 6.10 -8.57 21.13
C SER A 67 6.49 -10.00 20.74
N GLY A 68 7.75 -10.20 20.37
CA GLY A 68 8.31 -11.50 19.99
C GLY A 68 9.39 -11.92 20.96
N LEU A 69 9.64 -13.23 21.07
CA LEU A 69 10.75 -13.76 21.86
C LEU A 69 12.07 -13.62 21.09
N ILE A 70 13.12 -13.17 21.78
CA ILE A 70 14.43 -12.91 21.17
C ILE A 70 15.04 -14.19 20.59
N ALA A 71 14.95 -15.33 21.30
CA ALA A 71 15.47 -16.60 20.81
C ALA A 71 14.79 -17.07 19.50
N VAL A 72 13.49 -16.81 19.34
CA VAL A 72 12.75 -17.12 18.10
C VAL A 72 13.27 -16.26 16.95
N GLN A 73 13.45 -14.96 17.19
CA GLN A 73 14.00 -14.02 16.21
C GLN A 73 15.44 -14.33 15.84
N ASP A 74 16.28 -14.66 16.82
CA ASP A 74 17.68 -14.96 16.61
C ASP A 74 17.85 -16.24 15.82
N LEU A 75 17.07 -17.29 16.11
CA LEU A 75 17.09 -18.52 15.32
C LEU A 75 16.65 -18.25 13.87
N LEU A 76 15.52 -17.58 13.67
CA LEU A 76 15.07 -17.23 12.32
C LEU A 76 16.09 -16.34 11.61
N SER A 77 16.70 -15.40 12.33
CA SER A 77 17.72 -14.54 11.77
C SER A 77 18.95 -15.33 11.36
N GLN A 78 19.47 -16.22 12.21
CA GLN A 78 20.63 -17.05 11.89
C GLN A 78 20.38 -17.99 10.71
N ARG A 79 19.17 -18.52 10.59
CA ARG A 79 18.81 -19.45 9.50
C ARG A 79 18.52 -18.73 8.18
N ILE A 80 17.88 -17.56 8.21
CA ILE A 80 17.42 -16.84 7.02
C ILE A 80 18.45 -15.77 6.58
N PHE A 81 19.11 -15.11 7.54
CA PHE A 81 20.27 -14.24 7.30
C PHE A 81 21.57 -14.99 7.44
N GLN A 82 22.13 -15.43 6.32
CA GLN A 82 23.57 -15.64 6.24
C GLN A 82 24.18 -14.32 5.78
N GLU A 83 24.92 -13.65 6.67
CA GLU A 83 25.46 -12.29 6.51
C GLU A 83 26.30 -12.07 5.25
N SER A 84 26.76 -13.15 4.60
CA SER A 84 27.67 -13.09 3.46
C SER A 84 27.06 -12.55 2.16
N GLU A 85 25.73 -12.64 1.93
CA GLU A 85 25.10 -12.13 0.69
C GLU A 85 23.66 -11.64 0.89
N PRO A 86 23.42 -10.31 1.01
CA PRO A 86 22.08 -9.72 1.09
C PRO A 86 21.20 -9.95 -0.15
N SER A 87 21.80 -10.30 -1.29
CA SER A 87 21.12 -10.54 -2.57
C SER A 87 20.90 -12.01 -2.92
N ALA A 88 21.38 -12.94 -2.09
CA ALA A 88 21.21 -14.36 -2.37
C ALA A 88 19.72 -14.74 -2.26
N LYS A 89 19.15 -15.24 -3.37
CA LYS A 89 17.81 -15.83 -3.38
C LYS A 89 17.79 -16.98 -2.39
N ARG A 90 16.91 -16.93 -1.39
CA ARG A 90 16.79 -17.95 -0.36
C ARG A 90 15.84 -19.05 -0.84
N ASP A 91 16.18 -20.30 -0.57
CA ASP A 91 15.29 -21.42 -0.87
C ASP A 91 14.09 -21.39 0.10
N ALA A 92 12.89 -21.51 -0.46
CA ALA A 92 11.65 -21.64 0.30
C ALA A 92 11.71 -22.79 1.31
N VAL A 93 12.38 -23.89 0.93
CA VAL A 93 12.53 -25.08 1.77
C VAL A 93 13.32 -24.75 3.04
N ASP A 94 14.34 -23.90 2.93
CA ASP A 94 15.16 -23.47 4.07
C ASP A 94 14.38 -22.54 5.00
N ILE A 95 13.61 -21.61 4.43
CA ILE A 95 12.75 -20.71 5.20
C ILE A 95 11.68 -21.53 5.95
N ASP A 96 11.01 -22.45 5.27
CA ASP A 96 9.99 -23.32 5.86
C ASP A 96 10.58 -24.23 6.96
N ARG A 97 11.82 -24.69 6.79
CA ARG A 97 12.55 -25.45 7.81
C ARG A 97 12.86 -24.57 9.02
N ALA A 98 13.38 -23.36 8.80
CA ALA A 98 13.67 -22.41 9.87
C ALA A 98 12.41 -22.05 10.66
N LEU A 99 11.28 -21.85 10.00
CA LEU A 99 9.99 -21.62 10.65
C LEU A 99 9.58 -22.80 11.54
N ARG A 100 9.74 -24.04 11.06
CA ARG A 100 9.46 -25.25 11.86
C ARG A 100 10.37 -25.37 13.07
N GLU A 101 11.69 -25.22 12.88
CA GLU A 101 12.67 -25.24 13.97
C GLU A 101 12.34 -24.15 15.02
N ALA A 102 12.03 -22.93 14.58
CA ALA A 102 11.66 -21.81 15.46
C ALA A 102 10.35 -22.03 16.20
N SER A 103 9.42 -22.84 15.67
CA SER A 103 8.18 -23.22 16.35
C SER A 103 8.35 -24.35 17.37
N GLN A 104 9.52 -24.99 17.40
CA GLN A 104 9.85 -26.16 18.21
C GLN A 104 10.98 -25.90 19.22
N LEU A 105 11.36 -24.64 19.46
CA LEU A 105 12.32 -24.31 20.51
C LEU A 105 11.78 -24.76 21.87
N ASP A 106 12.70 -25.17 22.74
CA ASP A 106 12.36 -25.46 24.13
C ASP A 106 11.68 -24.23 24.76
N TRP A 107 10.53 -24.48 25.40
CA TRP A 107 9.66 -23.44 25.93
C TRP A 107 10.38 -22.55 26.96
N ASN A 108 11.15 -23.16 27.86
CA ASN A 108 11.86 -22.43 28.91
C ASN A 108 12.98 -21.56 28.32
N THR A 109 13.71 -22.11 27.36
CA THR A 109 14.76 -21.39 26.62
C THR A 109 14.17 -20.18 25.87
N ALA A 110 13.05 -20.38 25.18
CA ALA A 110 12.39 -19.32 24.43
C ALA A 110 11.92 -18.18 25.36
N LEU A 111 11.26 -18.51 26.47
CA LEU A 111 10.79 -17.51 27.44
C LEU A 111 11.92 -16.79 28.17
N ALA A 112 13.02 -17.49 28.50
CA ALA A 112 14.16 -16.90 29.19
C ALA A 112 14.91 -15.86 28.35
N SER A 113 14.78 -15.90 27.02
CA SER A 113 15.45 -14.96 26.10
C SER A 113 14.96 -13.51 26.19
N GLY A 114 13.83 -13.25 26.87
CA GLY A 114 13.21 -11.94 26.90
C GLY A 114 12.42 -11.63 25.62
N ARG A 115 12.04 -10.36 25.46
CA ARG A 115 11.12 -9.93 24.40
C ARG A 115 11.66 -8.72 23.64
N PHE A 116 11.39 -8.69 22.34
CA PHE A 116 11.56 -7.54 21.48
C PHE A 116 10.20 -7.07 20.93
N VAL A 117 10.14 -5.87 20.36
CA VAL A 117 8.94 -5.32 19.73
C VAL A 117 9.24 -4.82 18.32
N LEU A 118 8.26 -4.95 17.42
CA LEU A 118 8.38 -4.43 16.06
C LEU A 118 8.24 -2.91 16.06
N GLY A 119 9.20 -2.21 15.44
CA GLY A 119 9.18 -0.74 15.39
C GLY A 119 8.09 -0.15 14.48
N LEU A 120 7.64 -0.88 13.44
CA LEU A 120 6.74 -0.35 12.41
C LEU A 120 5.73 -1.40 11.94
N GLU A 121 4.48 -0.96 11.70
CA GLU A 121 3.45 -1.72 10.97
C GLU A 121 3.12 -3.12 11.55
N PRO A 122 2.76 -3.21 12.84
CA PRO A 122 2.45 -4.49 13.48
C PRO A 122 1.23 -5.20 12.88
N GLY A 123 0.34 -4.52 12.14
CA GLY A 123 -0.73 -5.21 11.42
C GLY A 123 -0.23 -6.23 10.41
N TYR A 124 0.99 -6.08 9.89
CA TYR A 124 1.60 -7.09 9.05
C TYR A 124 1.86 -8.41 9.82
N VAL A 125 2.08 -8.36 11.14
CA VAL A 125 2.15 -9.56 12.00
C VAL A 125 0.81 -10.30 11.98
N ASP A 126 -0.33 -9.60 12.00
CA ASP A 126 -1.63 -10.24 11.96
C ASP A 126 -1.87 -10.96 10.62
N LEU A 127 -1.39 -10.38 9.51
CA LEU A 127 -1.40 -11.04 8.20
C LEU A 127 -0.60 -12.34 8.25
N VAL A 128 0.63 -12.30 8.74
CA VAL A 128 1.50 -13.49 8.85
C VAL A 128 0.88 -14.53 9.78
N ARG A 129 0.36 -14.11 10.94
CA ARG A 129 -0.29 -14.98 11.93
C ARG A 129 -1.52 -15.66 11.33
N LEU A 130 -2.39 -14.89 10.68
CA LEU A 130 -3.59 -15.44 10.05
C LEU A 130 -3.24 -16.37 8.88
N ALA A 131 -2.23 -16.03 8.09
CA ALA A 131 -1.74 -16.85 7.00
C ALA A 131 -1.27 -18.21 7.52
N PHE A 132 -0.46 -18.23 8.57
CA PHE A 132 0.03 -19.46 9.17
C PHE A 132 -1.08 -20.31 9.79
N ARG A 133 -2.10 -19.67 10.40
CA ARG A 133 -3.27 -20.38 10.93
C ARG A 133 -4.10 -21.04 9.84
N LEU A 134 -4.37 -20.34 8.74
CA LEU A 134 -5.28 -20.82 7.69
C LEU A 134 -4.61 -21.78 6.70
N PHE A 135 -3.35 -21.55 6.34
CA PHE A 135 -2.67 -22.28 5.27
C PHE A 135 -1.44 -23.08 5.74
N GLY A 136 -1.15 -23.07 7.04
CA GLY A 136 -0.05 -23.78 7.67
C GLY A 136 1.24 -22.95 7.76
N LEU A 137 2.22 -23.45 8.52
CA LEU A 137 3.49 -22.77 8.79
C LEU A 137 4.47 -22.92 7.60
N ARG A 138 4.24 -22.12 6.55
CA ARG A 138 5.06 -22.05 5.33
C ARG A 138 5.09 -20.62 4.80
N ILE A 139 6.17 -20.21 4.13
CA ILE A 139 6.27 -18.85 3.57
C ILE A 139 5.17 -18.57 2.53
N ALA A 140 4.83 -19.58 1.73
CA ALA A 140 3.76 -19.50 0.73
C ALA A 140 2.36 -19.27 1.32
N SER A 141 2.16 -19.45 2.62
CA SER A 141 0.90 -19.16 3.29
C SER A 141 0.55 -17.67 3.25
N ILE A 142 1.55 -16.78 3.31
CA ILE A 142 1.33 -15.33 3.21
C ILE A 142 0.76 -14.97 1.83
N PHE A 143 1.35 -15.54 0.77
CA PHE A 143 0.87 -15.39 -0.60
C PHE A 143 -0.55 -15.92 -0.78
N LYS A 144 -0.86 -17.11 -0.25
CA LYS A 144 -2.21 -17.69 -0.33
C LYS A 144 -3.26 -16.79 0.33
N LEU A 145 -2.94 -16.25 1.52
CA LEU A 145 -3.84 -15.32 2.20
C LEU A 145 -4.03 -14.03 1.40
N TYR A 146 -2.97 -13.47 0.83
CA TYR A 146 -3.07 -12.31 -0.06
C TYR A 146 -4.03 -12.57 -1.23
N CYS A 147 -3.87 -13.70 -1.94
CA CYS A 147 -4.74 -14.04 -3.06
C CYS A 147 -6.18 -14.32 -2.61
N ALA A 148 -6.39 -14.96 -1.46
CA ALA A 148 -7.72 -15.17 -0.89
C ALA A 148 -8.41 -13.85 -0.55
N MET A 149 -7.68 -12.91 0.05
CA MET A 149 -8.13 -11.56 0.33
C MET A 149 -8.51 -10.81 -0.95
N LEU A 150 -7.64 -10.81 -1.96
CA LEU A 150 -7.91 -10.19 -3.26
C LEU A 150 -9.16 -10.79 -3.92
N GLY A 151 -9.27 -12.12 -3.95
CA GLY A 151 -10.42 -12.82 -4.51
C GLY A 151 -11.72 -12.51 -3.76
N LEU A 152 -11.69 -12.49 -2.42
CA LEU A 152 -12.83 -12.14 -1.59
C LEU A 152 -13.28 -10.69 -1.85
N SER A 153 -12.35 -9.74 -1.91
CA SER A 153 -12.68 -8.34 -2.19
C SER A 153 -13.31 -8.18 -3.58
N SER A 154 -12.77 -8.83 -4.60
CA SER A 154 -13.35 -8.84 -5.95
C SER A 154 -14.75 -9.46 -5.97
N ALA A 155 -14.97 -10.57 -5.24
CA ALA A 155 -16.29 -11.20 -5.14
C ALA A 155 -17.31 -10.31 -4.43
N LEU A 156 -16.93 -9.67 -3.31
CA LEU A 156 -17.80 -8.73 -2.58
C LEU A 156 -18.21 -7.53 -3.46
N LEU A 157 -17.27 -6.98 -4.24
CA LEU A 157 -17.57 -5.90 -5.20
C LEU A 157 -18.50 -6.42 -6.32
N ALA A 158 -18.22 -7.60 -6.88
CA ALA A 158 -19.06 -8.18 -7.92
C ALA A 158 -20.50 -8.44 -7.45
N MET A 159 -20.68 -8.88 -6.19
CA MET A 159 -21.99 -9.05 -5.58
C MET A 159 -22.72 -7.72 -5.37
N ALA A 160 -22.02 -6.68 -4.91
CA ALA A 160 -22.63 -5.36 -4.66
C ALA A 160 -23.14 -4.69 -5.95
N PHE A 161 -22.47 -4.96 -7.07
CA PHE A 161 -22.75 -4.33 -8.36
C PHE A 161 -23.24 -5.33 -9.42
N TRP A 162 -23.81 -6.47 -9.00
CA TRP A 162 -24.25 -7.53 -9.91
C TRP A 162 -25.26 -7.04 -10.96
N GLN A 163 -26.10 -6.07 -10.59
CA GLN A 163 -27.12 -5.50 -11.47
C GLN A 163 -26.60 -4.35 -12.34
N THR A 164 -25.31 -4.01 -12.24
CA THR A 164 -24.70 -2.88 -12.96
C THR A 164 -23.47 -3.36 -13.74
N PRO A 165 -23.66 -4.00 -14.91
CA PRO A 165 -22.56 -4.66 -15.64
C PRO A 165 -21.40 -3.73 -15.99
N GLY A 166 -21.66 -2.45 -16.24
CA GLY A 166 -20.62 -1.45 -16.50
C GLY A 166 -19.58 -1.36 -15.37
N LEU A 167 -20.01 -1.45 -14.11
CA LEU A 167 -19.11 -1.44 -12.95
C LEU A 167 -18.28 -2.73 -12.83
N LEU A 168 -18.87 -3.87 -13.21
CA LEU A 168 -18.16 -5.15 -13.26
C LEU A 168 -17.08 -5.16 -14.34
N TRP A 169 -17.37 -4.57 -15.51
CA TRP A 169 -16.34 -4.39 -16.55
C TRP A 169 -15.21 -3.47 -16.10
N SER A 170 -15.52 -2.41 -15.34
CA SER A 170 -14.50 -1.57 -14.70
C SER A 170 -13.62 -2.35 -13.71
N LEU A 171 -14.20 -3.24 -12.91
CA LEU A 171 -13.43 -4.14 -12.05
C LEU A 171 -12.52 -5.07 -12.87
N GLY A 172 -13.02 -5.62 -13.98
CA GLY A 172 -12.20 -6.44 -14.90
C GLY A 172 -11.00 -5.68 -15.46
N ALA A 173 -11.23 -4.44 -15.92
CA ALA A 173 -10.16 -3.58 -16.40
C ALA A 173 -9.16 -3.19 -15.32
N PHE A 174 -9.65 -2.91 -14.13
CA PHE A 174 -8.83 -2.64 -12.95
C PHE A 174 -7.93 -3.84 -12.59
N MET A 175 -8.46 -5.07 -12.63
CA MET A 175 -7.67 -6.30 -12.46
C MET A 175 -6.63 -6.49 -13.57
N LEU A 176 -6.95 -6.11 -14.80
CA LEU A 176 -6.02 -6.21 -15.93
C LEU A 176 -4.88 -5.19 -15.82
N ALA A 177 -5.19 -3.95 -15.42
CA ALA A 177 -4.20 -2.93 -15.11
C ALA A 177 -3.28 -3.39 -13.96
N PHE A 178 -3.84 -4.04 -12.94
CA PHE A 178 -3.07 -4.63 -11.84
C PHE A 178 -2.07 -5.68 -12.35
N HIS A 179 -2.51 -6.60 -13.21
CA HIS A 179 -1.61 -7.59 -13.82
C HIS A 179 -0.45 -6.94 -14.56
N PHE A 180 -0.74 -5.92 -15.36
CA PHE A 180 0.31 -5.21 -16.09
C PHE A 180 1.32 -4.56 -15.13
N VAL A 181 0.86 -3.92 -14.06
CA VAL A 181 1.76 -3.29 -13.10
C VAL A 181 2.65 -4.32 -12.42
N VAL A 182 2.07 -5.45 -11.98
CA VAL A 182 2.80 -6.49 -11.27
C VAL A 182 3.81 -7.20 -12.18
N PHE A 183 3.42 -7.58 -13.40
CA PHE A 183 4.24 -8.45 -14.25
C PHE A 183 4.94 -7.73 -15.40
N GLY A 184 4.45 -6.56 -15.83
CA GLY A 184 4.89 -5.90 -17.06
C GLY A 184 5.80 -4.70 -16.89
N THR A 185 5.77 -4.03 -15.74
CA THR A 185 6.54 -2.78 -15.55
C THR A 185 7.97 -3.00 -15.05
N GLY A 186 8.28 -4.18 -14.51
CA GLY A 186 9.53 -4.43 -13.78
C GLY A 186 9.69 -3.57 -12.52
N ILE A 187 8.66 -2.79 -12.13
CA ILE A 187 8.74 -1.91 -10.95
C ILE A 187 8.89 -2.70 -9.65
N LEU A 188 8.48 -3.96 -9.69
CA LEU A 188 8.62 -4.91 -8.60
C LEU A 188 10.04 -5.51 -8.52
N ASP A 189 10.89 -5.38 -9.54
CA ASP A 189 12.15 -6.12 -9.63
C ASP A 189 13.24 -5.67 -8.67
N PHE A 190 13.19 -4.44 -8.15
CA PHE A 190 14.24 -3.95 -7.25
C PHE A 190 13.95 -4.25 -5.77
N GLN A 191 12.68 -4.46 -5.45
CA GLN A 191 12.21 -4.13 -4.12
C GLN A 191 10.83 -4.80 -3.81
N ALA A 192 10.02 -5.18 -4.81
CA ALA A 192 8.68 -5.82 -4.88
C ALA A 192 8.62 -7.26 -5.34
N ARG A 193 9.73 -8.02 -5.34
CA ARG A 193 9.78 -9.27 -6.12
C ARG A 193 8.75 -10.31 -5.67
N SER A 194 8.32 -10.19 -4.42
CA SER A 194 7.37 -11.09 -3.79
C SER A 194 6.14 -10.36 -3.27
N ILE A 195 4.97 -10.98 -3.44
CA ILE A 195 3.71 -10.56 -2.83
C ILE A 195 3.78 -10.57 -1.31
N THR A 196 4.71 -11.35 -0.73
CA THR A 196 4.96 -11.33 0.70
C THR A 196 5.36 -9.92 1.16
N ASN A 197 5.99 -9.11 0.31
CA ASN A 197 6.41 -7.76 0.66
C ASN A 197 5.23 -6.91 1.14
N LYS A 198 5.35 -6.39 2.37
CA LYS A 198 4.32 -5.56 3.01
C LYS A 198 3.88 -4.34 2.19
N ARG A 199 4.72 -3.86 1.26
CA ARG A 199 4.36 -2.74 0.37
C ARG A 199 3.27 -3.12 -0.63
N LEU A 200 3.23 -4.38 -1.07
CA LEU A 200 2.14 -4.89 -1.92
C LEU A 200 0.84 -5.09 -1.13
N ALA A 201 0.89 -5.16 0.20
CA ALA A 201 -0.33 -5.23 1.01
C ALA A 201 -1.21 -3.98 0.83
N ALA A 202 -0.64 -2.81 0.57
CA ALA A 202 -1.38 -1.57 0.32
C ALA A 202 -2.37 -1.67 -0.85
N ILE A 203 -2.01 -2.45 -1.88
CA ILE A 203 -2.81 -2.69 -3.06
C ILE A 203 -4.15 -3.35 -2.70
N LEU A 204 -4.19 -4.20 -1.67
CA LEU A 204 -5.41 -4.85 -1.22
C LEU A 204 -6.47 -3.86 -0.71
N ALA A 205 -6.09 -2.64 -0.35
CA ALA A 205 -7.04 -1.60 0.07
C ALA A 205 -7.68 -0.85 -1.10
N VAL A 206 -7.12 -0.93 -2.31
CA VAL A 206 -7.65 -0.14 -3.44
C VAL A 206 -9.03 -0.66 -3.85
N LEU A 207 -9.26 -1.97 -3.89
CA LEU A 207 -10.59 -2.52 -4.19
C LEU A 207 -11.65 -2.14 -3.14
N PRO A 208 -11.41 -2.31 -1.83
CA PRO A 208 -12.31 -1.79 -0.81
C PRO A 208 -12.59 -0.29 -0.95
N ALA A 209 -11.56 0.53 -1.18
CA ALA A 209 -11.73 1.97 -1.36
C ALA A 209 -12.58 2.29 -2.59
N LEU A 210 -12.30 1.63 -3.72
CA LEU A 210 -13.07 1.76 -4.95
C LEU A 210 -14.53 1.36 -4.73
N HIS A 211 -14.80 0.27 -4.01
CA HIS A 211 -16.16 -0.13 -3.66
C HIS A 211 -16.92 1.00 -2.93
N ILE A 212 -16.32 1.57 -1.88
CA ILE A 212 -16.93 2.68 -1.11
C ILE A 212 -17.12 3.92 -1.99
N MET A 213 -16.13 4.26 -2.81
CA MET A 213 -16.22 5.39 -3.74
C MET A 213 -17.31 5.20 -4.79
N LEU A 214 -17.51 3.97 -5.29
CA LEU A 214 -18.57 3.65 -6.24
C LEU A 214 -19.96 3.72 -5.59
N ILE A 215 -20.13 3.27 -4.33
CA ILE A 215 -21.39 3.47 -3.60
C ILE A 215 -21.71 4.96 -3.47
N MET A 216 -20.73 5.79 -3.09
CA MET A 216 -20.92 7.24 -3.01
C MET A 216 -21.30 7.85 -4.36
N ALA A 217 -20.56 7.50 -5.42
CA ALA A 217 -20.71 8.10 -6.73
C ALA A 217 -21.99 7.66 -7.45
N THR A 218 -22.48 6.46 -7.17
CA THR A 218 -23.74 5.93 -7.75
C THR A 218 -24.96 6.18 -6.86
N GLY A 219 -24.75 6.63 -5.62
CA GLY A 219 -25.84 6.91 -4.69
C GLY A 219 -26.63 5.67 -4.25
N GLN A 220 -25.96 4.52 -4.13
CA GLN A 220 -26.63 3.27 -3.76
C GLN A 220 -27.30 3.35 -2.38
N GLU A 221 -28.52 2.83 -2.31
CA GLU A 221 -29.30 2.81 -1.09
C GLU A 221 -28.71 1.86 -0.03
N ALA A 222 -28.83 2.27 1.24
CA ALA A 222 -28.33 1.55 2.40
C ALA A 222 -29.22 0.34 2.77
N THR A 223 -29.36 -0.61 1.84
CA THR A 223 -30.02 -1.89 2.14
C THR A 223 -29.15 -2.73 3.08
N ALA A 224 -29.74 -3.62 3.88
CA ALA A 224 -28.99 -4.47 4.80
C ALA A 224 -27.89 -5.28 4.08
N PHE A 225 -28.18 -5.75 2.86
CA PHE A 225 -27.20 -6.45 2.02
C PHE A 225 -26.03 -5.55 1.61
N GLN A 226 -26.30 -4.34 1.12
CA GLN A 226 -25.24 -3.40 0.73
C GLN A 226 -24.41 -2.93 1.94
N ILE A 227 -25.06 -2.68 3.08
CA ILE A 227 -24.36 -2.36 4.32
C ILE A 227 -23.43 -3.50 4.73
N ALA A 228 -23.89 -4.76 4.64
CA ALA A 228 -23.05 -5.92 4.98
C ALA A 228 -21.84 -6.05 4.05
N LEU A 229 -22.02 -5.87 2.73
CA LEU A 229 -20.93 -5.91 1.76
C LEU A 229 -19.94 -4.75 1.96
N ALA A 230 -20.44 -3.54 2.15
CA ALA A 230 -19.64 -2.36 2.42
C ALA A 230 -18.91 -2.46 3.77
N ALA A 231 -19.53 -3.06 4.79
CA ALA A 231 -18.89 -3.32 6.07
C ALA A 231 -17.76 -4.35 5.95
N ALA A 232 -17.97 -5.43 5.20
CA ALA A 232 -16.92 -6.42 4.93
C ALA A 232 -15.72 -5.79 4.21
N GLN A 233 -15.97 -4.96 3.19
CA GLN A 233 -14.94 -4.20 2.49
C GLN A 233 -14.27 -3.16 3.39
N GLY A 234 -15.05 -2.40 4.17
CA GLY A 234 -14.54 -1.42 5.11
C GLY A 234 -13.65 -2.03 6.20
N LEU A 235 -14.01 -3.22 6.72
CA LEU A 235 -13.18 -3.98 7.65
C LEU A 235 -11.88 -4.44 6.99
N MET A 236 -11.97 -4.93 5.74
CA MET A 236 -10.79 -5.29 4.97
C MET A 236 -9.88 -4.08 4.72
N PHE A 237 -10.44 -2.93 4.36
CA PHE A 237 -9.71 -1.66 4.21
C PHE A 237 -9.02 -1.26 5.51
N ALA A 238 -9.77 -1.22 6.63
CA ALA A 238 -9.25 -0.85 7.93
C ALA A 238 -8.11 -1.80 8.37
N TRP A 239 -8.24 -3.10 8.06
CA TRP A 239 -7.19 -4.07 8.31
C TRP A 239 -5.95 -3.84 7.42
N VAL A 240 -6.11 -3.50 6.14
CA VAL A 240 -4.98 -3.14 5.28
C VAL A 240 -4.31 -1.84 5.74
N LEU A 241 -5.09 -0.83 6.13
CA LEU A 241 -4.57 0.41 6.71
C LEU A 241 -3.75 0.11 7.98
N TRP A 242 -4.18 -0.88 8.77
CA TRP A 242 -3.44 -1.38 9.92
C TRP A 242 -2.13 -2.09 9.55
N MET A 243 -2.14 -2.90 8.48
CA MET A 243 -0.93 -3.51 7.93
C MET A 243 0.04 -2.47 7.36
N ARG A 244 -0.48 -1.38 6.81
CA ARG A 244 0.30 -0.39 6.07
C ARG A 244 -0.32 0.99 6.16
N ASN A 245 0.28 1.86 6.98
CA ASN A 245 -0.20 3.24 7.16
C ASN A 245 -0.16 4.06 5.86
N SER A 246 0.71 3.73 4.88
CA SER A 246 0.78 4.48 3.61
C SER A 246 -0.53 4.42 2.83
N THR A 247 -1.37 3.43 3.07
CA THR A 247 -2.72 3.28 2.49
C THR A 247 -3.66 4.45 2.84
N GLY A 248 -3.33 5.29 3.84
CA GLY A 248 -4.16 6.42 4.25
C GLY A 248 -4.45 7.44 3.14
N TRP A 249 -3.69 7.46 2.05
CA TRP A 249 -3.99 8.32 0.89
C TRP A 249 -5.32 7.96 0.22
N LEU A 250 -5.76 6.70 0.28
CA LEU A 250 -7.07 6.27 -0.23
C LEU A 250 -8.23 6.88 0.57
N VAL A 251 -8.04 7.07 1.89
CA VAL A 251 -9.02 7.81 2.71
C VAL A 251 -9.12 9.25 2.25
N MET A 252 -7.98 9.89 1.94
CA MET A 252 -7.95 11.25 1.41
C MET A 252 -8.60 11.34 0.03
N ALA A 253 -8.42 10.33 -0.84
CA ALA A 253 -9.07 10.26 -2.14
C ALA A 253 -10.60 10.12 -2.00
N ALA A 254 -11.08 9.24 -1.12
CA ALA A 254 -12.50 9.08 -0.82
C ALA A 254 -13.10 10.35 -0.20
N LEU A 255 -12.37 11.01 0.71
CA LEU A 255 -12.78 12.29 1.30
C LEU A 255 -12.85 13.39 0.24
N ALA A 256 -11.85 13.49 -0.64
CA ALA A 256 -11.84 14.47 -1.72
C ALA A 256 -13.01 14.27 -2.68
N LEU A 257 -13.35 13.02 -3.02
CA LEU A 257 -14.55 12.70 -3.78
C LEU A 257 -15.82 13.16 -3.04
N ALA A 258 -15.95 12.83 -1.76
CA ALA A 258 -17.10 13.24 -0.95
C ALA A 258 -17.25 14.78 -0.90
N LEU A 259 -16.15 15.51 -0.70
CA LEU A 259 -16.13 16.97 -0.68
C LEU A 259 -16.43 17.59 -2.04
N ALA A 260 -15.93 17.02 -3.13
CA ALA A 260 -16.22 17.51 -4.47
C ALA A 260 -17.68 17.29 -4.85
N LEU A 261 -18.25 16.14 -4.50
CA LEU A 261 -19.68 15.86 -4.70
C LEU A 261 -20.55 16.81 -3.87
N LEU A 262 -20.14 17.18 -2.65
CA LEU A 262 -20.81 18.21 -1.84
C LEU A 262 -20.65 19.63 -2.40
N GLY A 263 -19.44 19.99 -2.82
CA GLY A 263 -19.04 21.37 -3.12
C GLY A 263 -19.34 21.84 -4.55
N LEU A 264 -19.40 20.93 -5.52
CA LEU A 264 -19.66 21.30 -6.92
C LEU A 264 -21.11 21.73 -7.17
N GLY A 265 -22.02 21.58 -6.20
CA GLY A 265 -23.43 21.95 -6.38
C GLY A 265 -24.10 21.27 -7.58
N LEU A 266 -23.44 20.26 -8.19
CA LEU A 266 -24.03 19.30 -9.10
C LEU A 266 -25.18 18.73 -8.31
N ALA A 267 -26.39 19.17 -8.66
CA ALA A 267 -27.61 19.07 -7.87
C ALA A 267 -27.51 17.90 -6.89
N VAL A 268 -27.48 18.20 -5.59
CA VAL A 268 -27.48 17.19 -4.52
C VAL A 268 -28.78 16.40 -4.71
N ASP A 269 -28.75 15.47 -5.65
CA ASP A 269 -29.76 14.47 -5.83
C ASP A 269 -29.74 13.73 -4.50
N THR A 270 -30.92 13.49 -3.96
CA THR A 270 -31.10 12.64 -2.78
C THR A 270 -30.31 11.34 -2.91
N ALA A 271 -30.08 10.84 -4.13
CA ALA A 271 -29.18 9.72 -4.43
C ALA A 271 -27.76 9.90 -3.85
N PHE A 272 -27.12 11.08 -3.95
CA PHE A 272 -25.78 11.28 -3.40
C PHE A 272 -25.74 11.21 -1.87
N LEU A 273 -26.67 11.89 -1.19
CA LEU A 273 -26.78 11.80 0.27
C LEU A 273 -27.06 10.35 0.72
N ARG A 274 -27.77 9.58 -0.12
CA ARG A 274 -27.96 8.13 0.08
C ARG A 274 -26.69 7.32 -0.09
N GLY A 275 -25.60 7.82 -0.66
CA GLY A 275 -24.32 7.09 -0.78
C GLY A 275 -23.29 7.42 0.31
N LEU A 276 -23.43 8.56 1.00
CA LEU A 276 -22.44 9.06 1.96
C LEU A 276 -22.29 8.16 3.21
N TRP A 277 -23.30 7.35 3.53
CA TRP A 277 -23.22 6.37 4.63
C TRP A 277 -22.04 5.41 4.46
N ALA A 278 -21.65 5.06 3.22
CA ALA A 278 -20.54 4.14 2.98
C ALA A 278 -19.19 4.74 3.39
N PHE A 279 -19.02 6.05 3.18
CA PHE A 279 -17.83 6.77 3.66
C PHE A 279 -17.84 6.92 5.18
N ALA A 280 -18.99 7.26 5.77
CA ALA A 280 -19.11 7.30 7.23
C ALA A 280 -18.80 5.93 7.87
N LEU A 281 -19.26 4.84 7.25
CA LEU A 281 -18.95 3.46 7.65
C LEU A 281 -17.45 3.17 7.54
N LEU A 282 -16.80 3.53 6.42
CA LEU A 282 -15.36 3.36 6.23
C LEU A 282 -14.56 4.10 7.32
N MET A 283 -14.92 5.35 7.61
CA MET A 283 -14.29 6.14 8.66
C MET A 283 -14.51 5.53 10.04
N GLY A 284 -15.75 5.16 10.37
CA GLY A 284 -16.09 4.53 11.64
C GLY A 284 -15.34 3.22 11.88
N LEU A 285 -15.21 2.36 10.86
CA LEU A 285 -14.46 1.11 10.94
C LEU A 285 -12.95 1.33 11.04
N SER A 286 -12.42 2.36 10.35
CA SER A 286 -11.00 2.73 10.44
C SER A 286 -10.64 3.27 11.82
N GLU A 287 -11.51 4.10 12.41
CA GLU A 287 -11.34 4.60 13.78
C GLU A 287 -11.53 3.49 14.82
N LEU A 288 -12.50 2.59 14.64
CA LEU A 288 -12.69 1.43 15.52
C LEU A 288 -11.44 0.53 15.51
N MET A 289 -10.86 0.28 14.34
CA MET A 289 -9.60 -0.47 14.22
C MET A 289 -8.44 0.26 14.89
N THR A 290 -8.39 1.60 14.78
CA THR A 290 -7.37 2.42 15.44
C THR A 290 -7.52 2.36 16.96
N ALA A 291 -8.74 2.47 17.49
CA ALA A 291 -9.02 2.30 18.91
C ALA A 291 -8.68 0.89 19.40
N HIS A 292 -9.02 -0.14 18.61
CA HIS A 292 -8.67 -1.53 18.91
C HIS A 292 -7.14 -1.72 19.00
N ARG A 293 -6.40 -1.14 18.05
CA ARG A 293 -4.94 -1.08 18.07
C ARG A 293 -4.42 -0.49 19.37
N HIS A 294 -4.93 0.69 19.76
CA HIS A 294 -4.48 1.36 20.98
C HIS A 294 -4.74 0.54 22.24
N ALA A 295 -5.82 -0.25 22.26
CA ALA A 295 -6.14 -1.12 23.38
C ALA A 295 -5.29 -2.40 23.44
N LYS A 296 -4.90 -2.98 22.29
CA LYS A 296 -4.19 -4.27 22.24
C LYS A 296 -2.68 -4.18 22.27
N VAL A 297 -2.11 -3.14 21.68
CA VAL A 297 -0.66 -3.08 21.48
C VAL A 297 0.04 -2.90 22.82
N HIS A 298 1.17 -3.60 23.03
CA HIS A 298 1.92 -3.50 24.28
C HIS A 298 2.19 -2.03 24.65
N PRO A 299 1.99 -1.60 25.92
CA PRO A 299 2.18 -0.20 26.32
C PRO A 299 3.54 0.39 25.95
N ILE A 300 4.58 -0.44 25.77
CA ILE A 300 5.91 -0.03 25.33
C ILE A 300 5.91 0.68 23.96
N HIS A 301 4.97 0.35 23.06
CA HIS A 301 4.83 1.05 21.78
C HIS A 301 4.35 2.49 21.96
N HIS A 302 3.68 2.79 23.07
CA HIS A 302 3.20 4.12 23.42
C HIS A 302 4.17 4.85 24.36
N SER A 303 4.74 4.17 25.35
CA SER A 303 5.54 4.77 26.42
C SER A 303 6.99 5.03 26.06
N ARG A 304 7.54 4.40 25.00
CA ARG A 304 8.95 4.58 24.60
C ARG A 304 9.15 5.36 23.30
N ASP A 305 8.14 6.08 22.81
CA ASP A 305 8.20 6.74 21.49
C ASP A 305 8.53 5.79 20.33
N LEU A 306 8.36 4.48 20.54
CA LEU A 306 8.41 3.43 19.50
C LEU A 306 7.13 3.44 18.65
N SER A 307 6.39 4.56 18.68
CA SER A 307 5.06 4.62 18.09
C SER A 307 5.15 4.37 16.59
N MET A 308 4.18 3.60 16.09
CA MET A 308 4.13 3.09 14.73
C MET A 308 3.59 4.16 13.77
N ALA A 309 4.12 5.38 13.88
CA ALA A 309 3.77 6.49 13.00
C ALA A 309 4.59 6.35 11.70
N TYR A 310 3.90 6.43 10.57
CA TYR A 310 4.57 6.56 9.27
C TYR A 310 5.47 7.81 9.30
N PRO A 311 6.72 7.74 8.83
CA PRO A 311 7.66 8.85 8.97
C PRO A 311 7.37 9.96 7.94
N LYS A 312 6.34 10.77 8.23
CA LYS A 312 5.77 11.78 7.34
C LYS A 312 6.75 12.91 7.04
N TRP A 313 7.41 13.43 8.07
CA TRP A 313 8.33 14.57 7.95
C TRP A 313 9.68 14.14 7.43
N HIS A 314 10.15 12.94 7.79
CA HIS A 314 11.30 12.31 7.14
C HIS A 314 11.12 12.31 5.63
N SER A 315 10.00 11.77 5.18
CA SER A 315 9.69 11.63 3.76
C SER A 315 9.65 13.01 3.09
N ALA A 316 8.92 13.98 3.67
CA ALA A 316 8.87 15.35 3.18
C ALA A 316 10.26 16.02 3.05
N TYR A 317 11.16 15.77 4.00
CA TYR A 317 12.53 16.27 3.94
C TYR A 317 13.33 15.66 2.79
N VAL A 318 13.23 14.34 2.58
CA VAL A 318 13.90 13.66 1.46
C VAL A 318 13.51 14.29 0.12
N GLY A 319 12.24 14.70 -0.04
CA GLY A 319 11.73 15.36 -1.24
C GLY A 319 12.41 16.67 -1.62
N PHE A 320 13.16 17.33 -0.73
CA PHE A 320 13.94 18.52 -1.08
C PHE A 320 15.10 18.23 -2.04
N ALA A 321 15.56 16.98 -2.11
CA ALA A 321 16.67 16.60 -2.98
C ALA A 321 16.33 16.67 -4.49
N GLU A 322 15.06 16.87 -4.88
CA GLU A 322 14.72 17.14 -6.29
C GLU A 322 15.29 18.44 -6.81
N ASP A 323 15.36 19.48 -5.97
CA ASP A 323 16.04 20.71 -6.35
C ASP A 323 17.52 20.54 -6.03
N ALA A 324 18.18 19.64 -6.76
CA ALA A 324 19.56 19.23 -6.51
C ALA A 324 20.52 20.43 -6.37
N ALA A 325 20.27 21.52 -7.09
CA ALA A 325 21.07 22.75 -6.98
C ALA A 325 20.90 23.45 -5.62
N THR A 326 19.67 23.63 -5.16
CA THR A 326 19.36 24.25 -3.86
C THR A 326 19.76 23.32 -2.72
N PHE A 327 19.56 22.01 -2.89
CA PHE A 327 19.95 21.00 -1.92
C PHE A 327 21.48 20.94 -1.78
N ALA A 328 22.22 20.93 -2.90
CA ALA A 328 23.69 20.95 -2.93
C ALA A 328 24.29 22.12 -2.13
N LYS A 329 23.71 23.32 -2.27
CA LYS A 329 24.15 24.53 -1.54
C LYS A 329 23.94 24.45 -0.03
N ASN A 330 23.07 23.55 0.43
CA ASN A 330 22.67 23.39 1.82
C ASN A 330 23.03 22.01 2.38
N LEU A 331 23.89 21.24 1.69
CA LEU A 331 24.27 19.91 2.14
C LEU A 331 24.96 19.97 3.49
N LEU A 332 24.51 19.10 4.37
CA LEU A 332 25.26 18.74 5.55
C LEU A 332 26.40 17.80 5.18
N PRO A 333 27.47 17.72 6.00
CA PRO A 333 28.50 16.71 5.83
C PRO A 333 27.87 15.32 5.63
N PHE A 334 28.38 14.57 4.66
CA PHE A 334 27.92 13.22 4.28
C PHE A 334 26.57 13.13 3.54
N GLN A 335 25.83 14.23 3.38
CA GLN A 335 24.66 14.22 2.50
C GLN A 335 25.10 14.17 1.03
N LYS A 336 24.26 13.57 0.18
CA LYS A 336 24.44 13.54 -1.28
C LYS A 336 23.28 14.26 -1.95
N PRO A 337 23.47 14.92 -3.10
CA PRO A 337 22.39 15.55 -3.87
C PRO A 337 21.56 14.50 -4.62
N GLN A 338 21.05 13.53 -3.88
CA GLN A 338 20.30 12.38 -4.36
C GLN A 338 19.15 12.10 -3.41
N LEU A 339 18.05 11.57 -3.93
CA LEU A 339 16.97 11.04 -3.11
C LEU A 339 17.46 9.82 -2.32
N LEU A 340 17.78 10.04 -1.05
CA LEU A 340 18.28 9.02 -0.13
C LEU A 340 17.72 9.31 1.27
N ASP A 341 17.15 8.29 1.91
CA ASP A 341 16.67 8.37 3.30
C ASP A 341 17.78 8.81 4.27
N LEU A 342 19.03 8.45 3.93
CA LEU A 342 20.23 8.88 4.65
C LEU A 342 20.31 10.40 4.81
N ASN A 343 19.87 11.17 3.81
CA ASN A 343 19.91 12.62 3.91
C ASN A 343 19.03 13.16 5.04
N ALA A 344 17.80 12.63 5.17
CA ALA A 344 16.92 12.98 6.27
C ALA A 344 17.48 12.50 7.61
N CYS A 345 18.05 11.30 7.69
CA CYS A 345 18.70 10.82 8.92
C CYS A 345 19.84 11.75 9.37
N ILE A 346 20.71 12.20 8.46
CA ILE A 346 21.79 13.14 8.79
C ILE A 346 21.24 14.47 9.31
N ALA A 347 20.19 14.99 8.67
CA ALA A 347 19.55 16.24 9.09
C ALA A 347 18.90 16.13 10.48
N VAL A 348 18.25 15.00 10.75
CA VAL A 348 17.69 14.69 12.08
C VAL A 348 18.79 14.61 13.13
N VAL A 349 19.89 13.89 12.87
CA VAL A 349 21.02 13.80 13.81
C VAL A 349 21.62 15.17 14.11
N ARG A 350 21.73 16.05 13.11
CA ARG A 350 22.13 17.45 13.34
C ARG A 350 21.16 18.13 14.30
N VAL A 351 19.87 18.14 14.00
CA VAL A 351 18.85 18.80 14.83
C VAL A 351 18.88 18.28 16.27
N LEU A 352 19.00 16.96 16.46
CA LEU A 352 19.08 16.35 17.79
C LEU A 352 20.32 16.80 18.57
N ARG A 353 21.43 17.08 17.89
CA ARG A 353 22.68 17.54 18.52
C ARG A 353 22.71 19.04 18.80
N THR A 354 22.07 19.85 17.94
CA THR A 354 22.20 21.31 17.98
C THR A 354 21.00 22.02 18.59
N SER A 355 19.82 21.40 18.59
CA SER A 355 18.62 22.05 19.12
C SER A 355 18.59 21.97 20.65
N PRO A 356 18.47 23.12 21.35
CA PRO A 356 18.31 23.13 22.81
C PRO A 356 17.12 22.30 23.29
N ALA A 357 16.06 22.21 22.47
CA ALA A 357 14.85 21.44 22.75
C ALA A 357 15.11 19.93 22.91
N PHE A 358 16.20 19.39 22.36
CA PHE A 358 16.58 17.98 22.50
C PHE A 358 17.81 17.78 23.41
N ALA A 359 18.55 18.84 23.72
CA ALA A 359 19.72 18.78 24.59
C ALA A 359 19.35 18.52 26.07
N GLN A 360 18.21 19.05 26.53
CA GLN A 360 17.77 18.91 27.92
C GLN A 360 17.24 17.52 28.27
N ASP A 361 16.73 16.77 27.30
CA ASP A 361 16.02 15.50 27.57
C ASP A 361 16.93 14.26 27.51
N GLY A 362 18.23 14.40 27.25
CA GLY A 362 19.12 13.26 26.96
C GLY A 362 18.66 12.41 25.76
N LEU A 363 17.69 12.91 24.98
CA LEU A 363 17.09 12.21 23.85
C LEU A 363 18.08 12.04 22.70
N ALA A 364 18.99 13.00 22.55
CA ALA A 364 20.08 12.91 21.60
C ALA A 364 20.87 11.62 21.81
N SER A 365 21.35 11.31 23.01
CA SER A 365 22.14 10.09 23.26
C SER A 365 21.34 8.79 23.09
N GLN A 366 20.01 8.84 23.28
CA GLN A 366 19.11 7.69 23.09
C GLN A 366 18.79 7.40 21.62
N VAL A 367 18.84 8.42 20.74
CA VAL A 367 18.70 8.25 19.29
C VAL A 367 20.07 8.06 18.62
N ILE A 368 21.15 8.57 19.21
CA ILE A 368 22.55 8.51 18.71
C ILE A 368 23.25 7.19 19.12
N GLY A 369 22.53 6.06 19.14
CA GLY A 369 23.18 4.75 18.94
C GLY A 369 23.89 4.64 17.58
N LEU A 370 23.61 5.59 16.68
CA LEU A 370 24.26 5.87 15.40
C LEU A 370 25.68 6.44 15.62
N ARG A 371 26.68 5.60 15.90
CA ARG A 371 28.10 6.02 15.94
C ARG A 371 28.65 6.18 14.51
N PRO A 372 29.12 7.38 14.08
CA PRO A 372 29.94 7.53 12.88
C PRO A 372 31.29 6.81 13.08
N PRO A 373 31.94 6.25 12.05
CA PRO A 373 31.64 6.36 10.63
C PRO A 373 30.66 5.29 10.10
N PHE A 374 30.21 4.37 10.95
CA PHE A 374 29.33 3.28 10.55
C PHE A 374 27.86 3.71 10.55
N ILE A 375 27.51 4.61 9.64
CA ILE A 375 26.22 4.52 8.97
C ILE A 375 26.35 3.40 7.92
N SER A 376 26.71 2.19 8.36
CA SER A 376 26.37 1.03 7.56
C SER A 376 24.85 1.11 7.41
N PHE A 377 24.35 1.07 6.18
CA PHE A 377 22.92 0.99 5.81
C PHE A 377 22.26 -0.29 6.36
N ASN A 378 22.77 -0.81 7.47
CA ASN A 378 22.20 -1.89 8.20
C ASN A 378 20.93 -1.32 8.82
N LEU A 379 19.80 -1.66 8.21
CA LEU A 379 18.46 -1.31 8.65
C LEU A 379 18.28 -1.61 10.16
N SER A 380 19.10 -2.49 10.76
CA SER A 380 19.27 -2.71 12.21
C SER A 380 19.39 -1.40 13.01
N ALA A 381 20.02 -0.34 12.48
CA ALA A 381 20.12 0.96 13.15
C ALA A 381 18.79 1.74 13.21
N PHE A 382 17.81 1.40 12.36
CA PHE A 382 16.44 1.90 12.47
C PHE A 382 15.65 1.19 13.58
N PHE A 383 16.04 -0.04 13.93
CA PHE A 383 15.37 -0.82 14.97
C PHE A 383 15.86 -0.33 16.35
N GLY A 384 14.92 0.18 17.15
CA GLY A 384 15.21 0.82 18.44
C GLY A 384 15.21 2.35 18.41
N MET A 385 15.07 2.97 17.23
CA MET A 385 14.84 4.42 17.17
C MET A 385 13.50 4.78 17.81
N LYS A 386 13.53 5.84 18.60
CA LYS A 386 12.33 6.52 19.10
C LYS A 386 11.68 7.30 17.96
N TRP A 387 10.88 6.64 17.14
CA TRP A 387 10.24 7.19 15.93
C TRP A 387 9.48 8.49 16.17
N THR A 388 8.81 8.67 17.31
CA THR A 388 8.14 9.94 17.63
C THR A 388 9.15 11.08 17.82
N VAL A 389 10.27 10.83 18.50
CA VAL A 389 11.36 11.81 18.70
C VAL A 389 12.02 12.12 17.36
N TYR A 390 12.31 11.07 16.59
CA TYR A 390 12.86 11.16 15.25
C TYR A 390 11.99 12.03 14.34
N GLU A 391 10.67 11.78 14.29
CA GLU A 391 9.74 12.55 13.46
C GLU A 391 9.58 14.00 13.92
N ARG A 392 9.62 14.26 15.24
CA ARG A 392 9.66 15.65 15.77
C ARG A 392 10.92 16.37 15.30
N ALA A 393 12.08 15.73 15.37
CA ALA A 393 13.33 16.29 14.88
C ALA A 393 13.34 16.45 13.35
N ALA A 394 12.77 15.50 12.60
CA ALA A 394 12.62 15.58 11.15
C ALA A 394 11.71 16.75 10.75
N LYS A 395 10.62 16.99 11.50
CA LYS A 395 9.75 18.15 11.32
C LYS A 395 10.51 19.46 11.47
N ILE A 396 11.34 19.58 12.52
CA ILE A 396 12.17 20.77 12.73
C ILE A 396 13.17 20.93 11.58
N ALA A 397 13.89 19.86 11.21
CA ALA A 397 14.82 19.88 10.08
C ALA A 397 14.14 20.31 8.77
N PHE A 398 12.91 19.83 8.54
CA PHE A 398 12.08 20.20 7.39
C PHE A 398 11.77 21.69 7.37
N PHE A 399 11.24 22.24 8.46
CA PHE A 399 10.89 23.66 8.49
C PHE A 399 12.12 24.57 8.44
N GLU A 400 13.23 24.21 9.11
CA GLU A 400 14.50 24.94 8.98
C GLU A 400 14.96 25.03 7.51
N TYR A 401 14.91 23.91 6.78
CA TYR A 401 15.26 23.90 5.37
C TYR A 401 14.26 24.68 4.52
N PHE A 402 12.96 24.49 4.75
CA PHE A 402 11.87 25.13 4.03
C PHE A 402 11.98 26.66 4.11
N TRP A 403 12.09 27.20 5.32
CA TRP A 403 12.16 28.64 5.55
C TRP A 403 13.43 29.26 5.00
N LYS A 404 14.57 28.59 5.13
CA LYS A 404 15.85 29.04 4.56
C LYS A 404 15.82 29.15 3.03
N ASN A 405 14.96 28.38 2.36
CA ASN A 405 14.94 28.26 0.90
C ASN A 405 13.58 28.65 0.29
N LEU A 406 12.82 29.53 0.95
CA LEU A 406 11.45 29.89 0.57
C LEU A 406 11.30 30.32 -0.91
N SER A 407 12.30 31.05 -1.44
CA SER A 407 12.31 31.51 -2.84
C SER A 407 12.32 30.38 -3.88
N THR A 408 12.78 29.19 -3.50
CA THR A 408 12.86 28.01 -4.40
C THR A 408 11.70 27.04 -4.21
N MET A 409 10.92 27.17 -3.14
CA MET A 409 9.81 26.26 -2.83
C MET A 409 8.74 26.23 -3.92
N PRO A 410 8.32 27.36 -4.53
CA PRO A 410 7.38 27.31 -5.64
C PRO A 410 7.90 26.48 -6.82
N LYS A 411 9.16 26.66 -7.22
CA LYS A 411 9.80 25.86 -8.27
C LYS A 411 9.83 24.36 -7.89
N LEU A 412 10.13 24.03 -6.64
CA LEU A 412 10.15 22.64 -6.18
C LEU A 412 8.77 21.98 -6.29
N TYR A 413 7.74 22.59 -5.70
CA TYR A 413 6.43 21.97 -5.55
C TYR A 413 5.55 22.09 -6.80
N PHE A 414 5.65 23.18 -7.57
CA PHE A 414 4.82 23.39 -8.76
C PHE A 414 5.49 22.96 -10.07
N TYR A 415 6.81 22.78 -10.10
CA TYR A 415 7.52 22.39 -11.33
C TYR A 415 8.32 21.10 -11.17
N LEU A 416 9.30 21.06 -10.26
CA LEU A 416 10.23 19.93 -10.18
C LEU A 416 9.54 18.62 -9.75
N LYS A 417 8.75 18.64 -8.68
CA LYS A 417 8.03 17.45 -8.20
C LYS A 417 7.01 16.94 -9.25
N PRO A 418 6.13 17.78 -9.85
CA PRO A 418 5.26 17.34 -10.95
C PRO A 418 6.02 16.80 -12.16
N ARG A 419 7.12 17.47 -12.58
CA ARG A 419 7.97 16.99 -13.67
C ARG A 419 8.59 15.63 -13.37
N SER A 420 9.07 15.44 -12.13
CA SER A 420 9.64 14.17 -11.67
C SER A 420 8.58 13.07 -11.64
N LEU A 421 7.35 13.39 -11.23
CA LEU A 421 6.20 12.49 -11.29
C LEU A 421 5.97 12.03 -12.74
N VAL A 422 5.76 12.96 -13.67
CA VAL A 422 5.52 12.64 -15.09
C VAL A 422 6.66 11.81 -15.69
N ARG A 423 7.92 12.17 -15.40
CA ARG A 423 9.09 11.42 -15.85
C ARG A 423 9.07 9.97 -15.34
N ASN A 424 8.86 9.79 -14.04
CA ASN A 424 8.85 8.46 -13.43
C ASN A 424 7.68 7.61 -13.93
N LEU A 425 6.52 8.22 -14.16
CA LEU A 425 5.39 7.55 -14.82
C LEU A 425 5.75 7.09 -16.23
N GLY A 426 6.41 7.94 -17.01
CA GLY A 426 6.94 7.57 -18.32
C GLY A 426 7.87 6.35 -18.25
N LEU A 427 8.73 6.27 -17.24
CA LEU A 427 9.64 5.14 -17.04
C LEU A 427 8.90 3.85 -16.67
N VAL A 428 7.90 3.92 -15.77
CA VAL A 428 7.09 2.76 -15.38
C VAL A 428 6.21 2.27 -16.54
N MET A 429 5.76 3.19 -17.39
CA MET A 429 4.89 2.89 -18.53
C MET A 429 5.68 2.54 -19.80
N ALA A 430 6.97 2.83 -19.88
CA ALA A 430 7.81 2.54 -21.04
C ALA A 430 7.79 1.07 -21.49
N PRO A 431 7.73 0.06 -20.60
CA PRO A 431 7.60 -1.34 -21.00
C PRO A 431 6.24 -1.72 -21.59
N LEU A 432 5.19 -0.89 -21.43
CA LEU A 432 3.82 -1.23 -21.81
C LEU A 432 3.68 -1.73 -23.25
N PRO A 433 4.22 -1.05 -24.28
CA PRO A 433 4.06 -1.53 -25.66
C PRO A 433 4.71 -2.90 -25.89
N ALA A 434 5.91 -3.13 -25.32
CA ALA A 434 6.62 -4.40 -25.44
C ALA A 434 5.87 -5.53 -24.72
N TYR A 435 5.35 -5.24 -23.52
CA TYR A 435 4.55 -6.19 -22.75
C TYR A 435 3.24 -6.55 -23.45
N LEU A 436 2.49 -5.55 -23.96
CA LEU A 436 1.25 -5.80 -24.71
C LEU A 436 1.53 -6.61 -25.99
N LYS A 437 2.67 -6.38 -26.65
CA LYS A 437 3.12 -7.17 -27.80
C LYS A 437 3.45 -8.62 -27.42
N ALA A 438 4.08 -8.84 -26.25
CA ALA A 438 4.40 -10.17 -25.73
C ALA A 438 3.16 -10.93 -25.22
N HIS A 439 2.13 -10.20 -24.78
CA HIS A 439 0.89 -10.74 -24.23
C HIS A 439 -0.34 -10.23 -25.00
N PRO A 440 -0.48 -10.58 -26.30
CA PRO A 440 -1.55 -10.05 -27.14
C PRO A 440 -2.95 -10.37 -26.61
N LEU A 441 -3.13 -11.49 -25.90
CA LEU A 441 -4.39 -11.85 -25.26
C LEU A 441 -4.77 -10.88 -24.13
N LEU A 442 -3.79 -10.36 -23.38
CA LEU A 442 -4.06 -9.35 -22.34
C LEU A 442 -4.42 -8.01 -22.99
N ALA A 443 -3.71 -7.61 -24.06
CA ALA A 443 -4.03 -6.40 -24.81
C ALA A 443 -5.45 -6.47 -25.42
N LEU A 444 -5.78 -7.61 -26.03
CA LEU A 444 -7.11 -7.88 -26.56
C LEU A 444 -8.15 -7.86 -25.44
N SER A 445 -7.87 -8.46 -24.28
CA SER A 445 -8.79 -8.42 -23.12
C SER A 445 -9.03 -6.99 -22.63
N PHE A 446 -8.04 -6.10 -22.70
CA PHE A 446 -8.19 -4.69 -22.32
C PHE A 446 -9.17 -3.96 -23.25
N LEU A 447 -9.06 -4.21 -24.55
CA LEU A 447 -9.99 -3.65 -25.55
C LEU A 447 -11.38 -4.30 -25.45
N LEU A 448 -11.44 -5.62 -25.28
CA LEU A 448 -12.68 -6.38 -25.17
C LEU A 448 -13.46 -6.09 -23.88
N THR A 449 -12.82 -5.56 -22.84
CA THR A 449 -13.52 -5.07 -21.64
C THR A 449 -14.02 -3.63 -21.83
N ALA A 450 -13.31 -2.80 -22.61
CA ALA A 450 -13.68 -1.41 -22.86
C ALA A 450 -14.92 -1.26 -23.76
N LEU A 451 -15.08 -2.11 -24.78
CA LEU A 451 -16.24 -2.08 -25.67
C LEU A 451 -17.59 -2.32 -24.95
N PRO A 452 -17.80 -3.42 -24.20
CA PRO A 452 -19.05 -3.64 -23.47
C PRO A 452 -19.23 -2.60 -22.36
N ALA A 453 -18.16 -2.13 -21.71
CA ALA A 453 -18.25 -1.01 -20.77
C ALA A 453 -18.79 0.26 -21.46
N GLY A 454 -18.25 0.62 -22.62
CA GLY A 454 -18.71 1.76 -23.42
C GLY A 454 -20.19 1.65 -23.81
N TYR A 455 -20.64 0.46 -24.21
CA TYR A 455 -22.07 0.21 -24.46
C TYR A 455 -22.94 0.45 -23.23
N HIS A 456 -22.57 -0.10 -22.07
CA HIS A 456 -23.30 0.12 -20.82
C HIS A 456 -23.25 1.59 -20.36
N PHE A 457 -22.14 2.27 -20.62
CA PHE A 457 -21.97 3.69 -20.30
C PHE A 457 -22.84 4.59 -21.18
N ALA A 458 -23.04 4.23 -22.45
CA ALA A 458 -23.96 4.94 -23.34
C ALA A 458 -25.42 4.80 -22.86
N GLN A 459 -25.79 3.63 -22.34
CA GLN A 459 -27.13 3.38 -21.80
C GLN A 459 -27.37 4.01 -20.42
N ALA A 460 -26.31 4.15 -19.62
CA ALA A 460 -26.38 4.71 -18.27
C ALA A 460 -25.29 5.77 -18.04
N PRO A 461 -25.47 7.00 -18.55
CA PRO A 461 -24.47 8.07 -18.42
C PRO A 461 -24.10 8.40 -16.98
N SER A 462 -25.02 8.25 -16.03
CA SER A 462 -24.75 8.43 -14.59
C SER A 462 -23.73 7.42 -14.05
N VAL A 463 -23.74 6.18 -14.55
CA VAL A 463 -22.75 5.14 -14.19
C VAL A 463 -21.38 5.51 -14.76
N ALA A 464 -21.33 5.98 -16.01
CA ALA A 464 -20.09 6.45 -16.64
C ALA A 464 -19.48 7.63 -15.89
N GLN A 465 -20.31 8.60 -15.47
CA GLN A 465 -19.91 9.72 -14.64
C GLN A 465 -19.37 9.25 -13.28
N ALA A 466 -20.08 8.33 -12.61
CA ALA A 466 -19.66 7.80 -11.32
C ALA A 466 -18.27 7.13 -11.38
N ILE A 467 -18.03 6.32 -12.41
CA ILE A 467 -16.73 5.66 -12.63
C ILE A 467 -15.66 6.69 -13.00
N GLY A 468 -16.00 7.65 -13.85
CA GLY A 468 -15.12 8.77 -14.21
C GLY A 468 -14.69 9.57 -12.99
N PHE A 469 -15.61 9.91 -12.08
CA PHE A 469 -15.30 10.58 -10.82
C PHE A 469 -14.42 9.71 -9.93
N ALA A 470 -14.79 8.44 -9.70
CA ALA A 470 -13.99 7.56 -8.87
C ALA A 470 -12.56 7.41 -9.39
N ALA A 471 -12.39 7.19 -10.70
CA ALA A 471 -11.09 7.11 -11.36
C ALA A 471 -10.31 8.43 -11.26
N PHE A 472 -10.98 9.57 -11.45
CA PHE A 472 -10.36 10.89 -11.32
C PHE A 472 -9.85 11.14 -9.91
N PHE A 473 -10.64 10.86 -8.87
CA PHE A 473 -10.22 11.10 -7.48
C PHE A 473 -9.16 10.11 -7.00
N LEU A 474 -9.19 8.86 -7.46
CA LEU A 474 -8.08 7.94 -7.26
C LEU A 474 -6.80 8.48 -7.92
N LEU A 475 -6.90 8.97 -9.15
CA LEU A 475 -5.78 9.55 -9.88
C LEU A 475 -5.26 10.85 -9.26
N MET A 476 -6.12 11.69 -8.71
CA MET A 476 -5.73 12.94 -8.05
C MET A 476 -5.20 12.71 -6.64
N GLY A 477 -5.73 11.71 -5.93
CA GLY A 477 -5.29 11.33 -4.59
C GLY A 477 -3.93 10.65 -4.58
N ALA A 478 -3.63 9.81 -5.58
CA ALA A 478 -2.41 9.01 -5.62
C ALA A 478 -1.11 9.86 -5.70
N PRO A 479 -1.06 11.03 -6.37
CA PRO A 479 0.05 11.97 -6.34
C PRO A 479 0.21 12.74 -5.02
N ILE A 480 -0.80 12.83 -4.15
CA ILE A 480 -0.73 13.67 -2.94
C ILE A 480 0.44 13.27 -2.04
N PRO A 481 0.64 11.98 -1.70
CA PRO A 481 1.83 11.55 -0.96
C PRO A 481 3.14 11.89 -1.66
N LEU A 482 3.14 12.05 -2.99
CA LEU A 482 4.35 12.36 -3.75
C LEU A 482 4.68 13.84 -3.74
N LEU A 483 3.67 14.66 -3.96
CA LEU A 483 3.79 16.10 -3.87
C LEU A 483 4.22 16.49 -2.45
N TRP A 484 3.70 15.81 -1.44
CA TRP A 484 4.13 15.97 -0.05
C TRP A 484 5.54 15.42 0.21
N ALA A 485 5.71 14.10 0.06
CA ALA A 485 6.83 13.36 0.64
C ALA A 485 7.92 13.01 -0.39
N PHE A 486 7.60 12.25 -1.44
CA PHE A 486 8.63 11.69 -2.33
C PHE A 486 8.48 12.14 -3.79
N SER A 487 9.59 12.55 -4.36
CA SER A 487 9.92 12.27 -5.75
C SER A 487 10.71 10.97 -5.83
N PHE A 488 10.60 10.25 -6.94
CA PHE A 488 11.12 8.90 -7.03
C PHE A 488 12.38 8.79 -7.87
N ARG A 489 13.20 7.79 -7.51
CA ARG A 489 13.94 7.03 -8.51
C ARG A 489 12.97 6.07 -9.22
N PRO A 490 13.17 5.72 -10.50
CA PRO A 490 12.30 4.82 -11.27
C PRO A 490 11.89 3.47 -10.63
N ALA A 491 12.49 3.07 -9.50
CA ALA A 491 12.28 1.79 -8.83
C ALA A 491 11.41 1.86 -7.54
N GLY A 492 10.65 2.93 -7.30
CA GLY A 492 9.87 3.07 -6.05
C GLY A 492 8.39 2.71 -6.18
N TYR A 493 7.90 1.88 -5.27
CA TYR A 493 6.57 1.23 -5.26
C TYR A 493 5.33 2.09 -5.28
N SER A 494 5.34 3.29 -4.69
CA SER A 494 4.15 4.14 -4.77
C SER A 494 3.89 4.59 -6.22
N MET A 495 4.87 4.43 -7.13
CA MET A 495 4.63 4.52 -8.57
C MET A 495 3.87 3.31 -9.14
N ALA A 496 3.90 2.14 -8.51
CA ALA A 496 3.12 0.98 -8.94
C ALA A 496 1.62 1.26 -8.72
N GLU A 497 1.27 1.76 -7.55
CA GLU A 497 -0.10 2.20 -7.23
C GLU A 497 -0.58 3.28 -8.22
N ILE A 498 0.27 4.26 -8.54
CA ILE A 498 -0.12 5.35 -9.45
C ILE A 498 -0.17 4.91 -10.91
N ALA A 499 0.79 4.12 -11.38
CA ALA A 499 0.76 3.55 -12.73
C ALA A 499 -0.48 2.67 -12.91
N TRP A 500 -0.84 1.93 -11.87
CA TRP A 500 -2.08 1.15 -11.84
C TRP A 500 -3.30 2.05 -11.96
N MET A 501 -3.39 3.13 -11.16
CA MET A 501 -4.51 4.06 -11.23
C MET A 501 -4.58 4.79 -12.58
N LEU A 502 -3.44 5.11 -13.18
CA LEU A 502 -3.36 5.74 -14.50
C LEU A 502 -3.85 4.83 -15.61
N LEU A 503 -3.48 3.55 -15.59
CA LEU A 503 -3.98 2.56 -16.54
C LEU A 503 -5.49 2.37 -16.40
N PHE A 504 -5.99 2.35 -15.17
CA PHE A 504 -7.42 2.30 -14.92
C PHE A 504 -8.15 3.57 -15.40
N ALA A 505 -7.56 4.75 -15.16
CA ALA A 505 -8.10 6.01 -15.65
C ALA A 505 -8.10 6.08 -17.19
N LEU A 506 -7.00 5.65 -17.83
CA LEU A 506 -6.90 5.55 -19.29
C LEU A 506 -7.97 4.62 -19.87
N TRP A 507 -8.16 3.44 -19.27
CA TRP A 507 -9.24 2.54 -19.65
C TRP A 507 -10.61 3.22 -19.55
N THR A 508 -10.85 3.91 -18.43
CA THR A 508 -12.10 4.62 -18.18
C THR A 508 -12.35 5.68 -19.25
N THR A 509 -11.32 6.44 -19.63
CA THR A 509 -11.41 7.42 -20.72
C THR A 509 -11.77 6.74 -22.04
N ILE A 510 -11.13 5.63 -22.39
CA ILE A 510 -11.43 4.89 -23.63
C ILE A 510 -12.88 4.37 -23.62
N ALA A 511 -13.35 3.82 -22.50
CA ALA A 511 -14.73 3.35 -22.36
C ALA A 511 -15.74 4.50 -22.53
N CYS A 512 -15.49 5.66 -21.92
CA CYS A 512 -16.33 6.85 -22.09
C CYS A 512 -16.32 7.38 -23.53
N LEU A 513 -15.16 7.41 -24.20
CA LEU A 513 -15.08 7.81 -25.61
C LEU A 513 -15.83 6.83 -26.53
N THR A 514 -15.75 5.54 -26.22
CA THR A 514 -16.52 4.50 -26.93
C THR A 514 -18.01 4.72 -26.75
N ALA A 515 -18.46 5.07 -25.53
CA ALA A 515 -19.86 5.37 -25.25
C ALA A 515 -20.38 6.55 -26.10
N LEU A 516 -19.56 7.60 -26.27
CA LEU A 516 -19.91 8.77 -27.09
C LEU A 516 -19.97 8.47 -28.60
N ALA A 517 -19.28 7.43 -29.06
CA ALA A 517 -19.22 7.05 -30.48
C ALA A 517 -20.34 6.09 -30.91
N LEU A 518 -21.05 5.47 -29.96
CA LEU A 518 -22.15 4.56 -30.27
C LEU A 518 -23.39 5.37 -30.67
N PRO A 519 -24.03 5.07 -31.82
CA PRO A 519 -25.32 5.64 -32.15
C PRO A 519 -26.36 5.10 -31.16
N ILE A 520 -26.93 5.99 -30.35
CA ILE A 520 -28.00 5.69 -29.40
C ILE A 520 -29.33 5.58 -30.14
#